data_AF-A0A945BK52-F1
#
_entry.id   AF-A0A945BK52-F1
#
_cell.length_a   1.000
_cell.length_b   1.000
_cell.length_c   1.000
_cell.angle_alpha   90.00
_cell.angle_beta   90.00
_cell.angle_gamma   90.00
#
_symmetry.space_group_name_H-M   'P 1'
#
loop_
_entity.id
_entity.type
_entity.pdbx_description
1 polymer ?
#
loop_
_entity_poly.entity_id
_entity_poly.type
_entity_poly.pdbx_seq_one_letter_code
_entity_poly.pdbx_strand_id
1 'polypeptide(L)'
;MKKLILLFFVLPFITSPLAAVADELDTPAVAKPGEMIVEVNGVVCSICAKGLKKNLAKLDFQSPVLTEKSGVKIDIRSGRLVIHRDPAKPIDFGAIRTAVKRGGYDLEKLYLYLTGSLEEANGQWVLAEKAGRHKFALAKAPAGLADGNAVTARVVINAKSVAKAKPGAAVAVEVDEISGTNQ
;
A
#
# COMPACT_ATOMS: atom_id res chain seq x y z
N MET A 1 19.25 -69.26 27.85
CA MET A 1 18.10 -68.45 27.41
C MET A 1 18.34 -67.01 27.88
N LYS A 2 18.84 -66.13 27.00
CA LYS A 2 18.11 -65.20 26.11
C LYS A 2 17.77 -63.88 26.85
N LYS A 3 18.65 -62.87 26.63
CA LYS A 3 18.43 -61.41 26.46
C LYS A 3 17.54 -60.70 27.52
N LEU A 4 17.88 -59.51 28.01
CA LEU A 4 17.73 -58.30 27.21
C LEU A 4 18.33 -57.09 27.96
N ILE A 5 19.28 -56.42 27.28
CA ILE A 5 19.84 -55.11 27.62
C ILE A 5 18.73 -54.07 27.45
N LEU A 6 18.46 -53.27 28.47
CA LEU A 6 17.58 -52.10 28.39
C LEU A 6 18.44 -50.83 28.50
N LEU A 7 18.97 -50.41 27.35
CA LEU A 7 19.52 -49.08 27.12
C LEU A 7 18.35 -48.08 27.14
N PHE A 8 18.23 -47.29 28.20
CA PHE A 8 17.38 -46.10 28.22
C PHE A 8 18.02 -45.05 27.29
N PHE A 9 17.59 -45.06 26.02
CA PHE A 9 17.83 -43.96 25.09
C PHE A 9 17.05 -42.75 25.60
N VAL A 10 17.77 -41.77 26.15
CA VAL A 10 17.24 -40.45 26.48
C VAL A 10 16.91 -39.77 25.16
N LEU A 11 15.64 -39.81 24.76
CA LEU A 11 15.13 -39.11 23.59
C LEU A 11 15.16 -37.61 23.90
N PRO A 12 15.97 -36.78 23.20
CA PRO A 12 15.82 -35.35 23.35
C PRO A 12 14.48 -34.98 22.75
N PHE A 13 13.55 -34.54 23.60
CA PHE A 13 12.37 -33.83 23.15
C PHE A 13 12.84 -32.64 22.30
N ILE A 14 12.73 -32.80 20.98
CA ILE A 14 12.87 -31.69 20.04
C ILE A 14 11.71 -30.75 20.33
N THR A 15 11.97 -29.76 21.17
CA THR A 15 11.08 -28.63 21.38
C THR A 15 11.14 -27.79 20.11
N SER A 16 10.30 -28.09 19.13
CA SER A 16 10.04 -27.16 18.04
C SER A 16 9.54 -25.84 18.63
N PRO A 17 10.16 -24.69 18.34
CA PRO A 17 9.57 -23.42 18.73
C PRO A 17 8.30 -23.23 17.90
N LEU A 18 7.15 -23.44 18.53
CA LEU A 18 5.82 -23.19 17.98
C LEU A 18 5.50 -21.68 17.96
N ALA A 19 6.49 -20.84 17.64
CA ALA A 19 6.47 -19.39 17.84
C ALA A 19 6.78 -18.62 16.54
N ALA A 20 6.27 -19.07 15.40
CA ALA A 20 6.36 -18.34 14.13
C ALA A 20 5.03 -18.32 13.36
N VAL A 21 3.92 -18.15 14.08
CA VAL A 21 2.61 -17.85 13.46
C VAL A 21 1.91 -16.76 14.28
N ALA A 22 2.65 -15.70 14.60
CA ALA A 22 2.08 -14.47 15.14
C ALA A 22 2.53 -13.32 14.23
N ASP A 23 1.54 -12.62 13.69
CA ASP A 23 1.61 -11.39 12.91
C ASP A 23 2.38 -11.37 11.57
N GLU A 24 1.66 -11.72 10.51
CA GLU A 24 1.90 -11.19 9.16
C GLU A 24 0.99 -9.97 8.86
N LEU A 25 0.30 -9.40 9.86
CA LEU A 25 -0.60 -8.25 9.68
C LEU A 25 0.13 -6.90 9.80
N ASP A 26 1.22 -6.83 10.55
CA ASP A 26 1.97 -5.59 10.78
C ASP A 26 3.00 -5.26 9.69
N THR A 27 3.21 -6.14 8.71
CA THR A 27 4.08 -5.82 7.58
C THR A 27 3.39 -4.76 6.70
N PRO A 28 4.00 -3.58 6.51
CA PRO A 28 3.45 -2.53 5.65
C PRO A 28 3.28 -3.05 4.22
N ALA A 29 2.17 -2.66 3.59
CA ALA A 29 1.88 -3.12 2.24
C ALA A 29 2.87 -2.51 1.24
N VAL A 30 3.48 -3.34 0.41
CA VAL A 30 4.46 -2.90 -0.59
C VAL A 30 3.78 -2.78 -1.95
N ALA A 31 3.45 -1.55 -2.36
CA ALA A 31 2.91 -1.28 -3.70
C ALA A 31 3.99 -1.46 -4.79
N LYS A 32 3.64 -2.16 -5.86
CA LYS A 32 4.49 -2.30 -7.06
C LYS A 32 4.27 -1.13 -8.04
N PRO A 33 5.17 -0.94 -9.04
CA PRO A 33 4.95 0.07 -10.07
C PRO A 33 3.57 -0.06 -10.74
N GLY A 34 2.83 1.05 -10.78
CA GLY A 34 1.48 1.08 -11.33
C GLY A 34 0.40 0.47 -10.43
N GLU A 35 0.74 -0.06 -9.26
CA GLU A 35 -0.24 -0.51 -8.28
C GLU A 35 -0.56 0.59 -7.26
N MET A 36 -1.81 0.58 -6.81
CA MET A 36 -2.27 1.26 -5.61
C MET A 36 -2.93 0.23 -4.71
N ILE A 37 -2.51 0.19 -3.45
CA ILE A 37 -3.14 -0.64 -2.44
C ILE A 37 -4.08 0.22 -1.60
N VAL A 38 -5.34 -0.17 -1.54
CA VAL A 38 -6.38 0.43 -0.71
C VAL A 38 -6.60 -0.46 0.49
N GLU A 39 -6.24 0.01 1.68
CA GLU A 39 -6.45 -0.71 2.93
C GLU A 39 -7.71 -0.18 3.62
N VAL A 40 -8.59 -1.09 4.00
CA VAL A 40 -9.87 -0.79 4.62
C VAL A 40 -10.05 -1.62 5.88
N ASN A 41 -10.76 -1.07 6.86
CA ASN A 41 -11.13 -1.80 8.06
C ASN A 41 -12.41 -2.64 7.83
N GLY A 42 -12.46 -3.83 8.44
CA GLY A 42 -13.71 -4.60 8.56
C GLY A 42 -14.04 -5.55 7.42
N VAL A 43 -13.15 -5.76 6.44
CA VAL A 43 -13.32 -6.80 5.42
C VAL A 43 -13.04 -8.16 6.04
N VAL A 44 -14.10 -8.92 6.35
CA VAL A 44 -13.99 -10.26 6.96
C VAL A 44 -14.50 -11.38 6.05
N CYS A 45 -15.10 -11.05 4.90
CA CYS A 45 -15.72 -12.04 4.02
C CYS A 45 -15.60 -11.65 2.53
N SER A 46 -15.34 -12.64 1.66
CA SER A 46 -15.14 -12.44 0.21
C SER A 46 -16.38 -11.91 -0.51
N ILE A 47 -17.55 -12.31 -0.05
CA ILE A 47 -18.86 -11.89 -0.58
C ILE A 47 -19.12 -10.43 -0.20
N CYS A 48 -18.79 -10.04 1.04
CA CYS A 48 -18.97 -8.70 1.60
C CYS A 48 -18.16 -7.68 0.79
N ALA A 49 -16.94 -8.04 0.43
CA ALA A 49 -16.07 -7.17 -0.34
C ALA A 49 -16.39 -7.10 -1.84
N LYS A 50 -17.35 -7.89 -2.35
CA LYS A 50 -17.77 -7.81 -3.76
C LYS A 50 -18.33 -6.43 -4.10
N GLY A 51 -19.10 -5.82 -3.19
CA GLY A 51 -19.63 -4.46 -3.35
C GLY A 51 -18.50 -3.42 -3.43
N LEU A 52 -17.52 -3.53 -2.53
CA LEU A 52 -16.34 -2.68 -2.50
C LEU A 52 -15.54 -2.78 -3.81
N LYS A 53 -15.22 -3.99 -4.27
CA LYS A 53 -14.56 -4.22 -5.56
C LYS A 53 -15.30 -3.55 -6.71
N LYS A 54 -16.62 -3.75 -6.80
CA LYS A 54 -17.45 -3.16 -7.87
C LYS A 54 -17.46 -1.63 -7.84
N ASN A 55 -17.41 -1.01 -6.66
CA ASN A 55 -17.39 0.44 -6.55
C ASN A 55 -16.02 1.02 -6.94
N LEU A 56 -14.93 0.40 -6.50
CA LEU A 56 -13.57 0.79 -6.87
C LEU A 56 -13.29 0.55 -8.37
N ALA A 57 -13.86 -0.52 -8.94
CA ALA A 57 -13.81 -0.86 -10.38
C ALA A 57 -14.32 0.24 -11.33
N LYS A 58 -15.14 1.16 -10.83
CA LYS A 58 -15.78 2.22 -11.63
C LYS A 58 -14.98 3.52 -11.68
N LEU A 59 -13.88 3.59 -10.95
CA LEU A 59 -13.11 4.82 -10.83
C LEU A 59 -12.24 5.01 -12.07
N ASP A 60 -12.18 6.24 -12.59
CA ASP A 60 -11.53 6.50 -13.88
C ASP A 60 -10.00 6.44 -13.83
N PHE A 61 -9.37 6.47 -12.65
CA PHE A 61 -7.91 6.38 -12.52
C PHE A 61 -7.32 5.00 -12.87
N GLN A 62 -8.16 4.02 -13.20
CA GLN A 62 -7.69 2.66 -13.49
C GLN A 62 -6.88 2.58 -14.77
N SER A 63 -5.82 1.78 -14.71
CA SER A 63 -5.05 1.40 -15.87
C SER A 63 -5.89 0.53 -16.81
N PRO A 64 -5.73 0.65 -18.14
CA PRO A 64 -6.30 -0.31 -19.09
C PRO A 64 -5.72 -1.73 -18.90
N VAL A 65 -4.59 -1.86 -18.19
CA VAL A 65 -4.04 -3.16 -17.78
C VAL A 65 -4.88 -3.73 -16.63
N LEU A 66 -5.91 -4.49 -16.99
CA LEU A 66 -6.79 -5.19 -16.06
C LEU A 66 -6.31 -6.64 -15.90
N THR A 67 -5.75 -6.96 -14.73
CA THR A 67 -5.38 -8.35 -14.37
C THR A 67 -6.58 -9.17 -13.87
N GLU A 68 -7.70 -8.51 -13.60
CA GLU A 68 -8.94 -9.08 -13.08
C GLU A 68 -10.13 -8.50 -13.84
N LYS A 69 -11.26 -9.22 -13.93
CA LYS A 69 -12.50 -8.70 -14.58
C LYS A 69 -12.99 -7.37 -14.00
N SER A 70 -12.63 -7.08 -12.75
CA SER A 70 -12.98 -5.84 -12.06
C SER A 70 -11.83 -4.84 -11.97
N GLY A 71 -10.62 -5.20 -12.41
CA GLY A 71 -9.40 -4.40 -12.19
C GLY A 71 -8.91 -4.36 -10.73
N VAL A 72 -9.61 -5.04 -9.81
CA VAL A 72 -9.35 -4.99 -8.37
C VAL A 72 -9.13 -6.39 -7.79
N LYS A 73 -7.91 -6.65 -7.33
CA LYS A 73 -7.57 -7.84 -6.53
C LYS A 73 -7.85 -7.55 -5.05
N ILE A 74 -8.29 -8.56 -4.29
CA ILE A 74 -8.47 -8.43 -2.84
C ILE A 74 -7.64 -9.47 -2.11
N ASP A 75 -7.07 -9.03 -1.01
CA ASP A 75 -6.64 -9.87 0.10
C ASP A 75 -7.54 -9.58 1.31
N ILE A 76 -8.32 -10.60 1.70
CA ILE A 76 -9.27 -10.50 2.81
C ILE A 76 -8.54 -10.55 4.15
N ARG A 77 -7.40 -11.25 4.25
CA ARG A 77 -6.69 -11.40 5.53
C ARG A 77 -6.17 -10.06 6.02
N SER A 78 -5.62 -9.27 5.10
CA SER A 78 -5.04 -7.96 5.39
C SER A 78 -6.00 -6.79 5.17
N GLY A 79 -7.21 -7.02 4.64
CA GLY A 79 -8.15 -5.93 4.31
C GLY A 79 -7.65 -5.04 3.16
N ARG A 80 -6.76 -5.55 2.31
CA ARG A 80 -6.06 -4.79 1.26
C ARG A 80 -6.63 -5.11 -0.12
N LEU A 81 -6.88 -4.06 -0.90
CA LEU A 81 -7.32 -4.17 -2.29
C LEU A 81 -6.26 -3.58 -3.20
N VAL A 82 -5.77 -4.37 -4.15
CA VAL A 82 -4.77 -3.93 -5.12
C VAL A 82 -5.48 -3.53 -6.41
N ILE A 83 -5.23 -2.31 -6.86
CA ILE A 83 -5.78 -1.73 -8.08
C ILE A 83 -4.63 -1.29 -8.96
N HIS A 84 -4.72 -1.54 -10.27
CA HIS A 84 -3.77 -0.99 -11.22
C HIS A 84 -4.23 0.42 -11.61
N ARG A 85 -3.37 1.41 -11.39
CA ARG A 85 -3.61 2.81 -11.72
C ARG A 85 -2.87 3.20 -12.99
N ASP A 86 -3.47 4.10 -13.75
CA ASP A 86 -2.76 4.84 -14.78
C ASP A 86 -2.10 6.07 -14.14
N PRO A 87 -0.76 6.17 -14.09
CA PRO A 87 -0.08 7.30 -13.47
C PRO A 87 -0.30 8.62 -14.24
N ALA A 88 -0.79 8.57 -15.50
CA ALA A 88 -1.18 9.75 -16.25
C ALA A 88 -2.54 10.32 -15.85
N LYS A 89 -3.39 9.51 -15.20
CA LYS A 89 -4.74 9.92 -14.78
C LYS A 89 -4.75 10.49 -13.38
N PRO A 90 -5.63 11.47 -13.11
CA PRO A 90 -5.74 12.03 -11.78
C PRO A 90 -6.38 11.04 -10.78
N ILE A 91 -5.82 10.96 -9.58
CA ILE A 91 -6.34 10.26 -8.42
C ILE A 91 -7.35 11.16 -7.72
N ASP A 92 -8.61 10.73 -7.75
CA ASP A 92 -9.68 11.33 -6.95
C ASP A 92 -9.81 10.59 -5.62
N PHE A 93 -9.09 11.07 -4.61
CA PHE A 93 -9.17 10.52 -3.25
C PHE A 93 -10.57 10.63 -2.64
N GLY A 94 -11.36 11.64 -3.04
CA GLY A 94 -12.74 11.80 -2.60
C GLY A 94 -13.65 10.70 -3.18
N ALA A 95 -13.49 10.38 -4.46
CA ALA A 95 -14.18 9.28 -5.11
C ALA A 95 -13.77 7.92 -4.54
N ILE A 96 -12.49 7.71 -4.22
CA ILE A 96 -12.01 6.49 -3.53
C ILE A 96 -12.72 6.34 -2.18
N ARG A 97 -12.70 7.39 -1.34
CA ARG A 97 -13.38 7.37 -0.03
C ARG A 97 -14.88 7.11 -0.17
N THR A 98 -15.51 7.72 -1.17
CA THR A 98 -16.94 7.51 -1.45
C THR A 98 -17.23 6.08 -1.89
N ALA A 99 -16.39 5.50 -2.74
CA ALA A 99 -16.50 4.12 -3.20
C ALA A 99 -16.32 3.13 -2.04
N VAL A 100 -15.34 3.38 -1.16
CA VAL A 100 -15.08 2.60 0.05
C VAL A 100 -16.28 2.65 1.01
N LYS A 101 -16.79 3.85 1.30
CA LYS A 101 -17.96 4.05 2.16
C LYS A 101 -19.23 3.43 1.59
N ARG A 102 -19.45 3.52 0.27
CA ARG A 102 -20.54 2.82 -0.42
C ARG A 102 -20.43 1.30 -0.38
N GLY A 103 -19.21 0.78 -0.18
CA GLY A 103 -18.96 -0.63 0.08
C GLY A 103 -19.29 -1.05 1.50
N GLY A 104 -19.57 -0.12 2.42
CA GLY A 104 -19.81 -0.40 3.84
C GLY A 104 -18.54 -0.44 4.70
N TYR A 105 -17.45 0.16 4.22
CA TYR A 105 -16.14 0.13 4.88
C TYR A 105 -15.59 1.53 5.11
N ASP A 106 -14.59 1.63 5.98
CA ASP A 106 -13.81 2.84 6.19
C ASP A 106 -12.41 2.68 5.59
N LEU A 107 -11.96 3.72 4.90
CA LEU A 107 -10.60 3.79 4.36
C LEU A 107 -9.63 4.01 5.53
N GLU A 108 -8.58 3.20 5.59
CA GLU A 108 -7.53 3.32 6.60
C GLU A 108 -6.27 3.95 5.99
N LYS A 109 -5.69 3.28 4.98
CA LYS A 109 -4.45 3.70 4.31
C LYS A 109 -4.51 3.49 2.80
N LEU A 110 -3.72 4.27 2.09
CA LEU A 110 -3.38 4.05 0.69
C LEU A 110 -1.86 3.88 0.58
N TYR A 111 -1.44 2.87 -0.17
CA TYR A 111 -0.03 2.65 -0.49
C TYR A 111 0.18 2.86 -1.98
N LEU A 112 1.20 3.63 -2.32
CA LEU A 112 1.50 4.04 -3.68
C LEU A 112 2.97 3.84 -3.99
N TYR A 113 3.24 3.42 -5.21
CA TYR A 113 4.55 3.50 -5.82
C TYR A 113 4.58 4.71 -6.76
N LEU A 114 5.43 5.67 -6.46
CA LEU A 114 5.54 6.95 -7.16
C LEU A 114 6.89 7.05 -7.86
N THR A 115 6.88 7.61 -9.07
CA THR A 115 8.10 7.98 -9.80
C THR A 115 7.98 9.43 -10.23
N GLY A 116 9.04 10.21 -10.03
CA GLY A 116 8.95 11.65 -10.16
C GLY A 116 10.25 12.36 -9.91
N SER A 117 10.13 13.66 -9.67
CA SER A 117 11.23 14.51 -9.25
C SER A 117 10.91 15.11 -7.88
N LEU A 118 11.95 15.31 -7.07
CA LEU A 118 11.84 16.09 -5.85
C LEU A 118 11.86 17.58 -6.18
N GLU A 119 10.98 18.32 -5.54
CA GLU A 119 10.89 19.77 -5.53
C GLU A 119 10.97 20.24 -4.08
N GLU A 120 11.95 21.09 -3.74
CA GLU A 120 12.02 21.76 -2.45
C GLU A 120 11.52 23.21 -2.59
N ALA A 121 10.48 23.56 -1.84
CA ALA A 121 9.96 24.92 -1.81
C ALA A 121 9.66 25.34 -0.37
N ASN A 122 10.35 26.39 0.10
CA ASN A 122 10.16 26.96 1.43
C ASN A 122 10.34 25.93 2.57
N GLY A 123 11.31 25.02 2.47
CA GLY A 123 11.55 23.98 3.46
C GLY A 123 10.55 22.82 3.44
N GLN A 124 9.60 22.83 2.50
CA GLN A 124 8.68 21.71 2.27
C GLN A 124 9.11 20.93 1.03
N TRP A 125 9.35 19.63 1.22
CA TRP A 125 9.69 18.72 0.15
C TRP A 125 8.42 18.15 -0.49
N VAL A 126 8.41 18.15 -1.82
CA VAL A 126 7.31 17.67 -2.63
C VAL A 126 7.85 16.70 -3.68
N LEU A 127 7.24 15.54 -3.81
CA LEU A 127 7.45 14.65 -4.95
C LEU A 127 6.43 15.00 -6.02
N ALA A 128 6.91 15.53 -7.15
CA ALA A 128 6.11 15.78 -8.34
C ALA A 128 6.14 14.54 -9.24
N GLU A 129 5.00 13.90 -9.45
CA GLU A 129 4.92 12.69 -10.26
C GLU A 129 5.21 12.98 -11.74
N LYS A 130 6.03 12.14 -12.39
CA LYS A 130 6.49 12.37 -13.77
C LYS A 130 5.37 12.27 -14.81
N ALA A 131 4.49 11.27 -14.68
CA ALA A 131 3.45 10.99 -15.66
C ALA A 131 2.13 11.75 -15.35
N GLY A 132 1.94 12.15 -14.09
CA GLY A 132 0.70 12.74 -13.61
C GLY A 132 0.83 14.23 -13.29
N ARG A 133 -0.27 14.79 -12.77
CA ARG A 133 -0.28 16.16 -12.20
C ARG A 133 -0.28 16.14 -10.66
N HIS A 134 0.05 15.01 -10.05
CA HIS A 134 0.03 14.88 -8.61
C HIS A 134 1.33 15.35 -7.98
N LYS A 135 1.16 16.10 -6.90
CA LYS A 135 2.21 16.52 -5.99
C LYS A 135 1.96 15.87 -4.64
N PHE A 136 3.00 15.29 -4.06
CA PHE A 136 2.93 14.61 -2.78
C PHE A 136 3.88 15.30 -1.81
N ALA A 137 3.32 15.95 -0.80
CA ALA A 137 4.10 16.62 0.23
C ALA A 137 4.70 15.57 1.17
N LEU A 138 6.03 15.50 1.24
CA LEU A 138 6.72 14.57 2.09
C LEU A 138 6.70 15.09 3.53
N ALA A 139 6.35 14.22 4.49
CA ALA A 139 6.32 14.60 5.90
C ALA A 139 7.71 14.95 6.47
N LYS A 140 8.79 14.48 5.83
CA LYS A 140 10.18 14.70 6.23
C LYS A 140 11.04 14.95 4.99
N ALA A 141 12.13 15.69 5.18
CA ALA A 141 13.14 15.85 4.15
C ALA A 141 13.78 14.50 3.80
N PRO A 142 13.93 14.16 2.51
CA PRO A 142 14.60 12.94 2.09
C PRO A 142 16.10 13.04 2.38
N ALA A 143 16.67 12.03 3.04
CA ALA A 143 18.08 12.02 3.39
C ALA A 143 18.96 11.77 2.16
N GLY A 144 19.98 12.61 1.96
CA GLY A 144 20.97 12.43 0.89
C GLY A 144 20.45 12.64 -0.54
N LEU A 145 19.29 13.28 -0.68
CA LEU A 145 18.68 13.66 -1.97
C LEU A 145 18.55 15.19 -2.05
N ALA A 146 18.77 15.74 -3.24
CA ALA A 146 18.71 17.16 -3.53
C ALA A 146 17.44 17.53 -4.32
N ASP A 147 17.16 18.83 -4.38
CA ASP A 147 16.14 19.39 -5.27
C ASP A 147 16.42 19.01 -6.73
N GLY A 148 15.37 18.69 -7.49
CA GLY A 148 15.45 18.25 -8.88
C GLY A 148 15.79 16.77 -9.09
N ASN A 149 16.23 16.03 -8.06
CA ASN A 149 16.58 14.62 -8.19
C ASN A 149 15.39 13.79 -8.70
N ALA A 150 15.65 12.94 -9.70
CA ALA A 150 14.70 11.92 -10.10
C ALA A 150 14.64 10.83 -9.03
N VAL A 151 13.43 10.54 -8.55
CA VAL A 151 13.21 9.61 -7.44
C VAL A 151 12.13 8.59 -7.76
N THR A 152 12.27 7.46 -7.10
CA THR A 152 11.22 6.47 -6.90
C THR A 152 10.91 6.41 -5.41
N ALA A 153 9.64 6.49 -5.04
CA ALA A 153 9.22 6.42 -3.66
C ALA A 153 8.05 5.45 -3.47
N ARG A 154 8.11 4.67 -2.39
CA ARG A 154 6.95 4.01 -1.80
C ARG A 154 6.42 4.90 -0.69
N VAL A 155 5.15 5.25 -0.79
CA VAL A 155 4.53 6.17 0.16
C VAL A 155 3.23 5.61 0.72
N VAL A 156 2.95 6.01 1.95
CA VAL A 156 1.73 5.71 2.68
C VAL A 156 0.94 6.99 2.87
N ILE A 157 -0.36 6.94 2.59
CA ILE A 157 -1.29 8.04 2.80
C ILE A 157 -2.35 7.57 3.79
N ASN A 158 -2.35 8.17 4.97
CA ASN A 158 -3.39 7.95 5.96
C ASN A 158 -4.72 8.57 5.47
N ALA A 159 -5.84 7.87 5.67
CA ALA A 159 -7.15 8.34 5.22
C ALA A 159 -7.53 9.72 5.77
N LYS A 160 -7.05 10.06 6.97
CA LYS A 160 -7.22 11.38 7.59
C LYS A 160 -6.60 12.50 6.75
N SER A 161 -5.44 12.24 6.11
CA SER A 161 -4.72 13.21 5.28
C SER A 161 -5.47 13.56 3.99
N VAL A 162 -6.31 12.65 3.49
CA VAL A 162 -7.10 12.84 2.26
C VAL A 162 -8.57 13.17 2.52
N ALA A 163 -8.99 13.29 3.79
CA ALA A 163 -10.38 13.54 4.13
C ALA A 163 -10.92 14.88 3.58
N LYS A 164 -10.03 15.86 3.38
CA LYS A 164 -10.33 17.20 2.86
C LYS A 164 -9.50 17.56 1.61
N ALA A 165 -8.81 16.58 1.01
CA ALA A 165 -7.98 16.82 -0.16
C ALA A 165 -8.86 17.18 -1.36
N LYS A 166 -8.59 18.32 -2.00
CA LYS A 166 -9.19 18.69 -3.28
C LYS A 166 -8.44 17.96 -4.40
N PRO A 167 -9.12 17.60 -5.52
CA PRO A 167 -8.43 17.09 -6.70
C PRO A 167 -7.30 18.03 -7.13
N GLY A 168 -6.09 17.48 -7.31
CA GLY A 168 -4.89 18.25 -7.71
C GLY A 168 -4.19 19.02 -6.59
N ALA A 169 -4.71 19.04 -5.36
CA ALA A 169 -3.98 19.59 -4.22
C ALA A 169 -2.81 18.66 -3.82
N ALA A 170 -1.74 19.25 -3.28
CA ALA A 170 -0.65 18.46 -2.71
C ALA A 170 -1.16 17.63 -1.53
N VAL A 171 -0.90 16.33 -1.54
CA VAL A 171 -1.33 15.41 -0.48
C VAL A 171 -0.16 15.08 0.41
N ALA A 172 -0.34 15.21 1.73
CA ALA A 172 0.67 14.82 2.70
C ALA A 172 0.84 13.29 2.72
N VAL A 173 2.08 12.84 2.59
CA VAL A 173 2.44 11.43 2.54
C VAL A 173 3.58 11.11 3.49
N GLU A 174 3.56 9.90 4.04
CA GLU A 174 4.67 9.29 4.74
C GLU A 174 5.48 8.48 3.74
N VAL A 175 6.81 8.63 3.77
CA VAL A 175 7.71 7.90 2.89
C VAL A 175 8.14 6.63 3.61
N ASP A 176 7.81 5.48 3.02
CA ASP A 176 8.27 4.17 3.50
C ASP A 176 9.67 3.86 2.94
N GLU A 177 9.86 4.12 1.65
CA GLU A 177 11.13 3.94 0.97
C GLU A 177 11.28 5.03 -0.10
N ILE A 178 12.45 5.66 -0.21
CA ILE A 178 12.77 6.57 -1.31
C ILE A 178 14.19 6.31 -1.79
N SER A 179 14.34 6.22 -3.11
CA SER A 179 15.62 6.08 -3.77
C SER A 179 15.67 7.02 -4.96
N GLY A 180 16.85 7.54 -5.27
CA GLY A 180 17.07 8.44 -6.39
C GLY A 180 18.53 8.49 -6.75
N THR A 181 18.80 8.99 -7.95
CA THR A 181 20.15 9.27 -8.40
C THR A 181 20.47 10.71 -8.04
N ASN A 182 21.54 10.93 -7.27
CA ASN A 182 22.15 12.26 -7.21
C ASN A 182 22.76 12.52 -8.58
N GLN A 183 22.32 13.59 -9.24
CA GLN A 183 23.03 14.12 -10.41
C GLN A 183 24.32 14.81 -9.97
#